data_AF-A0A2G6Q8W1-F1
#
_entry.id   AF-A0A2G6Q8W1-F1
#
_cell.length_a   1.000
_cell.length_b   1.000
_cell.length_c   1.000
_cell.angle_alpha   90.00
_cell.angle_beta   90.00
_cell.angle_gamma   90.00
#
_symmetry.space_group_name_H-M   'P 1'
#
loop_
_entity.id
_entity.type
_entity.pdbx_description
1 polymer ?
#
loop_
_entity_poly.entity_id
_entity_poly.type
_entity_poly.pdbx_seq_one_letter_code
_entity_poly.pdbx_strand_id
1 'polypeptide(L)'
;MNKDALLKELATNGYNVGFGAKKHFATYDIVEKIPVIISVITFMVGLGQLAYPNAPYAQFISLILVIISAFAFYISPYSQDKEKYEEAGVKTTKLFNQLRALYWKVQISSADNFQEEETQMREIMNEFYAVSMSKQIYGSDWFAHYKFFCQMQIDWIDEQKKFKWYKDKIPKSLVFSILMYIVIFLLLKVAFTGGL
;
A
#
# COMPACT_ATOMS: atom_id res chain seq x y z
N MET A 1 19.17 21.61 15.90
CA MET A 1 19.29 21.72 14.42
C MET A 1 18.80 23.09 13.93
N ASN A 2 19.18 23.57 12.73
CA ASN A 2 18.59 24.82 12.18
C ASN A 2 17.18 24.59 11.62
N LYS A 3 16.39 25.65 11.45
CA LYS A 3 14.97 25.59 11.04
C LYS A 3 14.75 24.79 9.75
N ASP A 4 15.49 25.12 8.70
CA ASP A 4 15.32 24.50 7.37
C ASP A 4 15.64 23.01 7.39
N ALA A 5 16.70 22.61 8.11
CA ALA A 5 17.04 21.20 8.28
C ALA A 5 15.95 20.44 9.05
N LEU A 6 15.38 21.05 10.10
CA LEU A 6 14.27 20.44 10.84
C LEU A 6 12.99 20.29 10.02
N LEU A 7 12.62 21.30 9.25
CA LEU A 7 11.46 21.20 8.35
C LEU A 7 11.63 20.08 7.32
N LYS A 8 12.83 19.96 6.74
CA LYS A 8 13.14 18.89 5.78
C LYS A 8 13.12 17.50 6.41
N GLU A 9 13.60 17.38 7.65
CA GLU A 9 13.58 16.12 8.38
C GLU A 9 12.16 15.72 8.79
N LEU A 10 11.36 16.67 9.31
CA LEU A 10 9.95 16.46 9.62
C LEU A 10 9.14 16.03 8.40
N ALA A 11 9.34 16.65 7.24
CA ALA A 11 8.69 16.23 6.00
C ALA A 11 9.16 14.84 5.54
N THR A 12 10.45 14.52 5.70
CA THR A 12 10.98 13.19 5.35
C THR A 12 10.42 12.10 6.25
N ASN A 13 10.34 12.34 7.55
CA ASN A 13 9.73 11.45 8.52
C ASN A 13 8.22 11.37 8.31
N GLY A 14 7.55 12.48 7.99
CA GLY A 14 6.14 12.53 7.59
C GLY A 14 5.84 11.63 6.41
N TYR A 15 6.69 11.64 5.38
CA TYR A 15 6.58 10.71 4.25
C TYR A 15 6.68 9.25 4.71
N ASN A 16 7.69 8.91 5.51
CA ASN A 16 7.91 7.54 5.98
C ASN A 16 6.74 7.03 6.84
N VAL A 17 6.31 7.82 7.81
CA VAL A 17 5.20 7.48 8.72
C VAL A 17 3.87 7.41 7.96
N GLY A 18 3.60 8.38 7.09
CA GLY A 18 2.37 8.42 6.31
C GLY A 18 2.28 7.26 5.31
N PHE A 19 3.37 6.95 4.61
CA PHE A 19 3.41 5.80 3.71
C PHE A 19 3.27 4.48 4.49
N GLY A 20 3.96 4.35 5.63
CA GLY A 20 3.82 3.20 6.54
C GLY A 20 2.37 2.99 6.99
N ALA A 21 1.68 4.06 7.38
CA ALA A 21 0.27 4.02 7.75
C ALA A 21 -0.61 3.51 6.59
N LYS A 22 -0.37 3.99 5.37
CA LYS A 22 -1.13 3.52 4.19
C LYS A 22 -0.81 2.09 3.82
N LYS A 23 0.41 1.61 4.09
CA LYS A 23 0.78 0.20 3.91
C LYS A 23 0.03 -0.72 4.87
N HIS A 24 -0.07 -0.36 6.14
CA HIS A 24 -0.89 -1.07 7.11
C HIS A 24 -2.36 -1.15 6.66
N PHE A 25 -2.97 -0.01 6.32
CA PHE A 25 -4.35 0.00 5.81
C PHE A 25 -4.53 -0.69 4.46
N ALA A 26 -3.50 -0.73 3.62
CA ALA A 26 -3.54 -1.46 2.36
C ALA A 26 -3.57 -2.97 2.61
N THR A 27 -2.74 -3.47 3.52
CA THR A 27 -2.77 -4.87 3.94
C THR A 27 -4.12 -5.22 4.56
N TYR A 28 -4.61 -4.43 5.50
CA TYR A 28 -5.93 -4.63 6.11
C TYR A 28 -7.04 -4.73 5.06
N ASP A 29 -7.13 -3.75 4.15
CA ASP A 29 -8.17 -3.73 3.12
C ASP A 29 -8.07 -4.91 2.15
N ILE A 30 -6.86 -5.33 1.77
CA ILE A 30 -6.67 -6.48 0.89
C ILE A 30 -7.17 -7.74 1.58
N VAL A 31 -6.78 -7.93 2.84
CA VAL A 31 -7.12 -9.10 3.64
C VAL A 31 -8.62 -9.16 3.94
N GLU A 32 -9.25 -8.03 4.19
CA GLU A 32 -10.67 -7.93 4.52
C GLU A 32 -11.57 -8.03 3.27
N LYS A 33 -11.24 -7.31 2.20
CA LYS A 33 -12.18 -7.08 1.09
C LYS A 33 -11.97 -8.05 -0.08
N ILE A 34 -10.72 -8.42 -0.40
CA ILE A 34 -10.44 -9.22 -1.59
C ILE A 34 -11.05 -10.63 -1.51
N PRO A 35 -10.97 -11.37 -0.38
CA PRO A 35 -11.62 -12.68 -0.27
C PRO A 35 -13.13 -12.63 -0.48
N VAL A 36 -13.79 -11.58 0.01
CA VAL A 36 -15.24 -11.37 -0.17
C VAL A 36 -15.56 -11.12 -1.65
N ILE A 37 -14.79 -10.25 -2.32
CA ILE A 37 -14.95 -9.96 -3.75
C ILE A 37 -14.73 -11.23 -4.58
N ILE A 38 -13.69 -12.01 -4.29
CA ILE A 38 -13.42 -13.30 -4.94
C ILE A 38 -14.62 -14.23 -4.78
N SER A 39 -15.15 -14.38 -3.56
CA SER A 39 -16.26 -15.28 -3.28
C SER A 39 -17.51 -14.92 -4.08
N VAL A 40 -17.86 -13.63 -4.15
CA VAL A 40 -19.02 -13.14 -4.92
C VAL A 40 -18.84 -13.36 -6.42
N ILE A 41 -17.66 -13.02 -6.97
CA ILE A 41 -17.36 -13.24 -8.41
C ILE A 41 -17.39 -14.73 -8.75
N THR A 42 -16.72 -15.57 -7.95
CA THR A 42 -16.70 -17.02 -8.17
C THR A 42 -18.11 -17.61 -8.12
N PHE A 43 -18.96 -17.17 -7.20
CA PHE A 43 -20.36 -17.60 -7.13
C PHE A 43 -21.14 -17.22 -8.39
N MET A 44 -21.05 -15.97 -8.84
CA MET A 44 -21.72 -15.52 -10.07
C MET A 44 -21.26 -16.29 -11.31
N VAL A 45 -19.94 -16.54 -11.42
CA VAL A 45 -19.39 -17.35 -12.52
C VAL A 45 -19.89 -18.79 -12.45
N GLY A 46 -19.95 -19.38 -11.26
CA GLY A 46 -20.50 -20.73 -11.05
C GLY A 46 -21.97 -20.83 -11.48
N LEU A 47 -22.80 -19.85 -11.13
CA LEU A 47 -24.19 -19.76 -11.61
C LEU A 47 -24.25 -19.66 -13.14
N GLY A 48 -23.38 -18.85 -13.75
CA GLY A 48 -23.28 -18.73 -15.20
C GLY A 48 -22.89 -20.04 -15.88
N GLN A 49 -21.91 -20.77 -15.35
CA GLN A 49 -21.51 -22.08 -15.88
C GLN A 49 -22.62 -23.12 -15.75
N LEU A 50 -23.40 -23.07 -14.67
CA LEU A 50 -24.56 -23.96 -14.49
C LEU A 50 -25.69 -23.64 -15.48
N ALA A 51 -25.99 -22.35 -15.70
CA ALA A 51 -27.02 -21.92 -16.64
C ALA A 51 -26.63 -22.19 -18.10
N TYR A 52 -25.34 -22.13 -18.43
CA TYR A 52 -24.81 -22.29 -19.79
C TYR A 52 -23.69 -23.34 -19.84
N PRO A 53 -24.03 -24.65 -19.76
CA PRO A 53 -23.04 -25.72 -19.62
C PRO A 53 -22.08 -25.87 -20.82
N ASN A 54 -22.49 -25.41 -22.02
CA ASN A 54 -21.69 -25.50 -23.25
C ASN A 54 -21.04 -24.17 -23.65
N ALA A 55 -20.81 -23.25 -22.70
CA ALA A 55 -20.18 -21.97 -22.99
C ALA A 55 -18.76 -22.15 -23.60
N PRO A 56 -18.42 -21.41 -24.67
CA PRO A 56 -17.22 -21.65 -25.49
C PRO A 56 -15.87 -21.47 -24.75
N TYR A 57 -15.87 -20.90 -23.55
CA TYR A 57 -14.67 -20.65 -22.75
C TYR A 57 -14.73 -21.27 -21.35
N ALA A 58 -15.62 -22.24 -21.11
CA ALA A 58 -15.83 -22.80 -19.77
C ALA A 58 -14.54 -23.33 -19.11
N GLN A 59 -13.68 -24.02 -19.87
CA GLN A 59 -12.40 -24.53 -19.36
C GLN A 59 -11.41 -23.41 -18.98
N PHE A 60 -11.32 -22.36 -19.80
CA PHE A 60 -10.46 -21.21 -19.52
C PHE A 60 -10.94 -20.42 -18.30
N ILE A 61 -12.25 -20.25 -18.15
CA ILE A 61 -12.87 -19.64 -16.97
C ILE A 61 -12.55 -20.47 -15.71
N SER A 62 -12.69 -21.79 -15.77
CA SER A 62 -12.33 -22.67 -14.65
C SER A 62 -10.84 -22.56 -14.28
N LEU A 63 -9.93 -22.44 -15.25
CA LEU A 63 -8.52 -22.19 -15.00
C LEU A 63 -8.30 -20.89 -14.22
N ILE A 64 -8.95 -19.80 -14.63
CA ILE A 64 -8.88 -18.51 -13.92
C ILE A 64 -9.38 -18.65 -12.48
N LEU A 65 -10.49 -19.35 -12.26
CA LEU A 65 -11.03 -19.58 -10.92
C LEU A 65 -10.07 -20.34 -10.01
N VAL A 66 -9.34 -21.33 -10.55
CA VAL A 66 -8.30 -22.05 -9.80
C VAL A 66 -7.14 -21.12 -9.42
N ILE A 67 -6.68 -20.28 -10.35
CA ILE A 67 -5.62 -19.29 -10.08
C ILE A 67 -6.07 -18.31 -9.00
N ILE A 68 -7.29 -17.77 -9.10
CA ILE A 68 -7.87 -16.87 -8.10
C ILE A 68 -7.96 -17.55 -6.72
N SER A 69 -8.34 -18.83 -6.68
CA SER A 69 -8.40 -19.61 -5.44
C SER A 69 -7.03 -19.76 -4.78
N ALA A 70 -5.96 -19.91 -5.58
CA ALA A 70 -4.58 -19.91 -5.07
C ALA A 70 -4.19 -18.56 -4.45
N PHE A 71 -4.62 -17.44 -5.02
CA PHE A 71 -4.44 -16.12 -4.40
C PHE A 71 -5.21 -15.97 -3.09
N ALA A 72 -6.45 -16.46 -3.02
CA ALA A 72 -7.22 -16.45 -1.77
C ALA A 72 -6.51 -17.27 -0.67
N PHE A 73 -5.94 -18.42 -1.02
CA PHE A 73 -5.13 -19.22 -0.11
C PHE A 73 -3.89 -18.46 0.40
N TYR A 74 -3.20 -17.72 -0.48
CA TYR A 74 -2.07 -16.86 -0.09
C TYR A 74 -2.46 -15.74 0.90
N ILE A 75 -3.69 -15.20 0.80
CA ILE A 75 -4.18 -14.15 1.71
C ILE A 75 -4.47 -14.71 3.12
N SER A 76 -4.90 -15.96 3.22
CA SER A 76 -5.38 -16.59 4.46
C SER A 76 -4.47 -16.38 5.68
N PRO A 77 -3.13 -16.56 5.63
CA PRO A 77 -2.24 -16.36 6.78
C PRO A 77 -2.16 -14.92 7.31
N TYR A 78 -2.66 -13.94 6.57
CA TYR A 78 -2.72 -12.54 7.00
C TYR A 78 -4.05 -12.21 7.68
N SER A 79 -5.09 -13.03 7.48
CA SER A 79 -6.41 -12.83 8.08
C SER A 79 -6.43 -12.96 9.59
N GLN A 80 -5.52 -13.78 10.15
CA GLN A 80 -5.40 -14.00 11.59
C GLN A 80 -4.94 -12.75 12.36
N ASP A 81 -4.21 -11.85 11.69
CA ASP A 81 -3.63 -10.65 12.27
C ASP A 81 -4.26 -9.37 11.68
N LYS A 82 -5.43 -9.47 11.03
CA LYS A 82 -5.98 -8.36 10.24
C LYS A 82 -6.20 -7.10 11.09
N GLU A 83 -6.72 -7.27 12.31
CA GLU A 83 -6.99 -6.17 13.25
C GLU A 83 -5.70 -5.45 13.65
N LYS A 84 -4.57 -6.17 13.77
CA LYS A 84 -3.27 -5.56 14.08
C LYS A 84 -2.81 -4.59 12.99
N TYR A 85 -3.12 -4.89 11.73
CA TYR A 85 -2.85 -3.95 10.64
C TYR A 85 -3.72 -2.70 10.72
N GLU A 86 -4.99 -2.83 11.09
CA GLU A 86 -5.85 -1.67 11.31
C GLU A 86 -5.35 -0.81 12.48
N GLU A 87 -5.06 -1.44 13.62
CA GLU A 87 -4.52 -0.78 14.82
C GLU A 87 -3.21 -0.04 14.52
N ALA A 88 -2.27 -0.69 13.83
CA ALA A 88 -1.02 -0.07 13.39
C ALA A 88 -1.28 1.09 12.44
N GLY A 89 -2.20 0.94 11.47
CA GLY A 89 -2.59 2.00 10.54
C GLY A 89 -3.18 3.23 11.26
N VAL A 90 -4.05 3.01 12.24
CA VAL A 90 -4.63 4.07 13.08
C VAL A 90 -3.56 4.77 13.90
N LYS A 91 -2.70 4.01 14.59
CA LYS A 91 -1.65 4.59 15.44
C LYS A 91 -0.63 5.38 14.62
N THR A 92 -0.13 4.82 13.52
CA THR A 92 0.79 5.53 12.62
C THR A 92 0.15 6.76 11.96
N THR A 93 -1.15 6.76 11.67
CA THR A 93 -1.86 7.97 11.20
C THR A 93 -1.90 9.07 12.27
N LYS A 94 -2.04 8.72 13.56
CA LYS A 94 -1.94 9.69 14.65
C LYS A 94 -0.53 10.29 14.72
N LEU A 95 0.50 9.45 14.64
CA LEU A 95 1.91 9.89 14.61
C LEU A 95 2.19 10.81 13.40
N PHE A 96 1.66 10.49 12.22
CA PHE A 96 1.73 11.36 11.05
C PHE A 96 1.14 12.75 11.31
N ASN A 97 -0.04 12.80 11.94
CA ASN A 97 -0.69 14.07 12.25
C ASN A 97 0.09 14.88 13.29
N GLN A 98 0.75 14.22 14.24
CA GLN A 98 1.65 14.87 15.19
C GLN A 98 2.88 15.45 14.50
N LEU A 99 3.52 14.71 13.57
CA LEU A 99 4.62 15.25 12.76
C LEU A 99 4.20 16.45 11.92
N ARG A 100 2.99 16.41 11.34
CA ARG A 100 2.43 17.54 10.58
C ARG A 100 2.21 18.76 11.47
N ALA A 101 1.64 18.58 12.65
CA ALA A 101 1.45 19.67 13.61
C ALA A 101 2.79 20.28 14.04
N LEU A 102 3.79 19.43 14.30
CA LEU A 102 5.15 19.84 14.65
C LEU A 102 5.83 20.60 13.50
N TYR A 103 5.66 20.14 12.25
CA TYR A 103 6.13 20.84 11.06
C TYR A 103 5.58 22.26 10.98
N TRP A 104 4.27 22.44 11.13
CA TRP A 104 3.67 23.78 11.10
C TRP A 104 4.13 24.66 12.26
N LYS A 105 4.28 24.10 13.48
CA LYS A 105 4.83 24.81 14.63
C LYS A 105 6.22 25.38 14.33
N VAL A 106 7.11 24.56 13.76
CA VAL A 106 8.46 24.99 13.36
C VAL A 106 8.38 26.02 12.24
N GLN A 107 7.52 25.81 11.24
CA GLN A 107 7.42 26.66 10.05
C GLN A 107 7.04 28.11 10.39
N ILE A 108 6.10 28.31 11.31
CA ILE A 108 5.64 29.65 11.70
C ILE A 108 6.49 30.29 12.80
N SER A 109 7.30 29.51 13.51
CA SER A 109 8.11 30.00 14.63
C SER A 109 9.25 30.92 14.15
N SER A 110 9.50 31.98 14.91
CA SER A 110 10.65 32.87 14.76
C SER A 110 11.82 32.49 15.70
N ALA A 111 11.77 31.32 16.34
CA ALA A 111 12.83 30.86 17.22
C ALA A 111 14.10 30.48 16.43
N ASP A 112 15.25 30.68 17.05
CA ASP A 112 16.57 30.33 16.48
C ASP A 112 17.04 28.91 16.88
N ASN A 113 16.37 28.29 17.86
CA ASN A 113 16.66 26.94 18.35
C ASN A 113 15.36 26.11 18.42
N PHE A 114 15.47 24.84 18.06
CA PHE A 114 14.36 23.87 17.98
C PHE A 114 14.69 22.53 18.64
N GLN A 115 15.52 22.55 19.69
CA GLN A 115 15.96 21.33 20.38
C GLN A 115 14.79 20.55 21.00
N GLU A 116 13.75 21.25 21.45
CA GLU A 116 12.53 20.62 21.99
C GLU A 116 11.76 19.89 20.88
N GLU A 117 11.52 20.56 19.75
CA GLU A 117 10.84 19.98 18.59
C GLU A 117 11.64 18.80 18.00
N GLU A 118 12.96 18.90 17.98
CA GLU A 118 13.83 17.79 17.57
C GLU A 118 13.65 16.57 18.49
N THR A 119 13.51 16.80 19.79
CA THR A 119 13.25 15.72 20.78
C THR A 119 11.87 15.10 20.58
N GLN A 120 10.82 15.94 20.42
CA GLN A 120 9.46 15.47 20.14
C GLN A 120 9.40 14.65 18.84
N MET A 121 10.10 15.08 17.79
CA MET A 121 10.19 14.33 16.55
C MET A 121 10.81 12.94 16.78
N ARG A 122 11.90 12.85 17.56
CA ARG A 122 12.54 11.56 17.86
C ARG A 122 11.62 10.64 18.67
N GLU A 123 10.85 11.17 19.61
CA GLU A 123 9.86 10.40 20.36
C GLU A 123 8.77 9.83 19.45
N ILE A 124 8.22 10.66 18.55
CA ILE A 124 7.23 10.22 17.55
C ILE A 124 7.83 9.11 16.66
N MET A 125 9.08 9.24 16.24
CA MET A 125 9.74 8.23 15.42
C MET A 125 10.01 6.93 16.17
N ASN A 126 10.40 6.99 17.46
CA ASN A 126 10.54 5.81 18.29
C ASN A 126 9.21 5.05 18.43
N GLU A 127 8.11 5.77 18.63
CA GLU A 127 6.77 5.17 18.63
C GLU A 127 6.41 4.56 17.28
N PHE A 128 6.74 5.24 16.18
CA PHE A 128 6.51 4.72 14.82
C PHE A 128 7.22 3.39 14.60
N TYR A 129 8.49 3.28 15.01
CA TYR A 129 9.25 2.04 14.87
C TYR A 129 8.70 0.92 15.75
N ALA A 130 8.21 1.24 16.95
CA ALA A 130 7.64 0.24 17.85
C ALA A 130 6.32 -0.37 17.35
N VAL A 131 5.56 0.35 16.51
CA VAL A 131 4.23 -0.08 16.03
C VAL A 131 4.25 -0.60 14.60
N SER A 132 5.34 -0.37 13.88
CA SER A 132 5.47 -0.75 12.47
C SER A 132 5.62 -2.26 12.31
N MET A 133 4.68 -2.87 11.61
CA MET A 133 4.71 -4.28 11.22
C MET A 133 5.49 -4.50 9.91
N SER A 134 6.46 -5.42 9.94
CA SER A 134 7.27 -5.81 8.77
C SER A 134 6.56 -6.79 7.84
N LYS A 135 5.81 -7.75 8.39
CA LYS A 135 5.02 -8.73 7.62
C LYS A 135 3.83 -8.01 6.99
N GLN A 136 3.85 -7.79 5.68
CA GLN A 136 2.82 -7.08 4.92
C GLN A 136 2.47 -7.89 3.69
N ILE A 137 1.21 -7.84 3.24
CA ILE A 137 0.78 -8.66 2.11
C ILE A 137 1.37 -8.13 0.80
N TYR A 138 1.68 -9.02 -0.15
CA TYR A 138 2.06 -8.61 -1.50
C TYR A 138 0.99 -7.70 -2.11
N GLY A 139 1.42 -6.67 -2.84
CA GLY A 139 0.53 -5.64 -3.41
C GLY A 139 0.16 -4.51 -2.44
N SER A 140 0.38 -4.66 -1.13
CA SER A 140 0.14 -3.58 -0.16
C SER A 140 0.93 -2.32 -0.48
N ASP A 141 2.18 -2.44 -0.95
CA ASP A 141 3.00 -1.30 -1.35
C ASP A 141 2.37 -0.50 -2.50
N TRP A 142 1.77 -1.17 -3.48
CA TRP A 142 1.13 -0.49 -4.62
C TRP A 142 -0.14 0.22 -4.19
N PHE A 143 -0.95 -0.45 -3.37
CA PHE A 143 -2.20 0.15 -2.90
C PHE A 143 -1.93 1.27 -1.89
N ALA A 144 -0.90 1.15 -1.06
CA ALA A 144 -0.40 2.22 -0.20
C ALA A 144 0.05 3.44 -1.01
N HIS A 145 0.75 3.22 -2.14
CA HIS A 145 1.16 4.28 -3.04
C HIS A 145 -0.02 5.09 -3.56
N TYR A 146 -1.06 4.40 -4.04
CA TYR A 146 -2.31 5.03 -4.47
C TYR A 146 -2.95 5.81 -3.31
N LYS A 147 -3.13 5.19 -2.14
CA LYS A 147 -3.72 5.84 -0.97
C LYS A 147 -2.92 7.07 -0.52
N PHE A 148 -1.59 7.01 -0.54
CA PHE A 148 -0.72 8.08 -0.08
C PHE A 148 -0.72 9.26 -1.07
N PHE A 149 -0.52 9.01 -2.36
CA PHE A 149 -0.38 10.08 -3.35
C PHE A 149 -1.71 10.62 -3.90
N CYS A 150 -2.79 9.84 -3.84
CA CYS A 150 -4.08 10.23 -4.42
C CYS A 150 -5.17 10.56 -3.37
N GLN A 151 -5.07 10.04 -2.15
CA GLN A 151 -6.13 10.21 -1.13
C GLN A 151 -5.66 10.99 0.11
N MET A 152 -4.39 10.83 0.51
CA MET A 152 -3.84 11.50 1.68
C MET A 152 -3.43 12.94 1.37
N GLN A 153 -3.70 13.86 2.29
CA GLN A 153 -3.20 15.23 2.17
C GLN A 153 -1.70 15.25 2.47
N ILE A 154 -0.90 15.51 1.43
CA ILE A 154 0.58 15.45 1.48
C ILE A 154 1.25 16.79 1.17
N ASP A 155 0.48 17.88 1.04
CA ASP A 155 0.99 19.19 0.60
C ASP A 155 2.17 19.67 1.44
N TRP A 156 2.07 19.57 2.78
CA TRP A 156 3.13 19.96 3.72
C TRP A 156 4.44 19.16 3.55
N ILE A 157 4.35 17.94 3.03
CA ILE A 157 5.52 17.10 2.70
C ILE A 157 6.06 17.51 1.33
N ASP A 158 5.16 17.75 0.39
CA ASP A 158 5.48 18.12 -0.99
C ASP A 158 6.18 19.48 -1.08
N GLU A 159 5.86 20.42 -0.17
CA GLU A 159 6.58 21.69 -0.01
C GLU A 159 8.10 21.48 0.09
N GLN A 160 8.53 20.49 0.87
CA GLN A 160 9.94 20.18 1.11
C GLN A 160 10.52 19.19 0.09
N LYS A 161 9.75 18.16 -0.29
CA LYS A 161 10.24 17.05 -1.12
C LYS A 161 10.05 17.27 -2.63
N LYS A 162 9.11 18.12 -3.02
CA LYS A 162 8.80 18.50 -4.41
C LYS A 162 8.63 17.28 -5.32
N PHE A 163 7.67 16.42 -4.98
CA PHE A 163 7.38 15.18 -5.67
C PHE A 163 7.01 15.41 -7.13
N LYS A 164 7.61 14.61 -8.01
CA LYS A 164 7.32 14.59 -9.44
C LYS A 164 6.38 13.45 -9.76
N TRP A 165 5.37 13.74 -10.59
CA TRP A 165 4.32 12.78 -10.94
C TRP A 165 4.88 11.43 -11.43
N TYR A 166 5.74 11.43 -12.46
CA TYR A 166 6.28 10.19 -13.04
C TYR A 166 7.31 9.47 -12.14
N LYS A 167 8.12 10.23 -11.41
CA LYS A 167 9.25 9.67 -10.64
C LYS A 167 8.77 9.10 -9.31
N ASP A 168 7.86 9.81 -8.65
CA ASP A 168 7.53 9.58 -7.26
C ASP A 168 6.09 9.05 -7.09
N LYS A 169 5.13 9.43 -7.95
CA LYS A 169 3.73 9.01 -7.82
C LYS A 169 3.38 7.71 -8.56
N ILE A 170 4.30 7.17 -9.37
CA ILE A 170 4.13 5.87 -10.04
C ILE A 170 5.03 4.82 -9.36
N PRO A 171 4.48 3.72 -8.82
CA PRO A 171 5.27 2.67 -8.20
C PRO A 171 5.98 1.86 -9.28
N LYS A 172 7.28 2.06 -9.46
CA LYS A 172 8.07 1.36 -10.50
C LYS A 172 8.03 -0.16 -10.35
N SER A 173 7.92 -0.66 -9.11
CA SER A 173 7.76 -2.10 -8.85
C SER A 173 6.46 -2.65 -9.44
N LEU A 174 5.38 -1.87 -9.48
CA LEU A 174 4.13 -2.27 -10.14
C LEU A 174 4.33 -2.37 -11.65
N VAL A 175 4.98 -1.36 -12.25
CA VAL A 175 5.27 -1.35 -13.70
C VAL A 175 6.11 -2.58 -14.09
N PHE A 176 7.17 -2.86 -13.34
CA PHE A 176 8.01 -4.04 -13.57
C PHE A 176 7.23 -5.35 -13.37
N SER A 177 6.36 -5.42 -12.36
CA SER A 177 5.55 -6.62 -12.10
C SER A 177 4.55 -6.88 -13.22
N ILE A 178 3.91 -5.84 -13.76
CA ILE A 178 3.03 -5.96 -14.95
C ILE A 178 3.81 -6.51 -16.14
N LEU A 179 4.99 -5.95 -16.41
CA LEU A 179 5.84 -6.42 -17.52
C LEU A 179 6.26 -7.88 -17.33
N MET A 180 6.63 -8.27 -16.11
CA MET A 180 6.94 -9.66 -15.76
C MET A 180 5.74 -10.59 -16.00
N TYR A 181 4.52 -10.21 -15.58
CA TYR A 181 3.33 -11.01 -15.81
C TYR A 181 2.98 -11.16 -17.30
N ILE A 182 3.20 -10.12 -18.10
CA ILE A 182 3.04 -10.20 -19.56
C ILE A 182 4.04 -11.20 -20.16
N VAL A 183 5.31 -11.13 -19.76
CA VAL A 183 6.34 -12.08 -20.23
C VAL A 183 6.01 -13.51 -19.83
N ILE A 184 5.61 -13.74 -18.57
CA ILE A 184 5.17 -15.07 -18.09
C ILE A 184 3.98 -15.55 -18.91
N PHE A 185 2.98 -14.70 -19.14
CA PHE A 185 1.81 -15.05 -19.95
C PHE A 185 2.19 -15.46 -21.38
N LEU A 186 3.09 -14.71 -22.03
CA LEU A 186 3.58 -15.04 -23.37
C LEU A 186 4.37 -16.35 -23.38
N LEU A 187 5.24 -16.59 -22.40
CA LEU A 187 6.00 -17.84 -22.27
C LEU A 187 5.08 -19.04 -22.05
N LEU A 188 4.06 -18.91 -21.20
CA LEU A 188 3.06 -19.95 -20.98
C LEU A 188 2.25 -20.21 -22.25
N LYS A 189 1.83 -19.16 -22.97
CA LYS A 189 1.15 -19.30 -24.26
C LYS A 189 2.01 -20.10 -25.25
N VAL A 190 3.29 -19.76 -25.40
CA VAL A 190 4.24 -20.49 -26.27
C VAL A 190 4.37 -21.94 -25.82
N ALA A 191 4.56 -22.19 -24.54
CA ALA A 191 4.75 -23.54 -24.00
C ALA A 191 3.53 -24.45 -24.20
N PHE A 192 2.32 -23.91 -24.07
CA PHE A 192 1.08 -24.69 -24.18
C PHE A 192 0.49 -24.76 -25.59
N THR A 193 0.78 -23.80 -26.47
CA THR A 193 0.22 -23.74 -27.83
C THR A 193 1.23 -24.01 -28.93
N GLY A 194 2.54 -24.06 -28.61
CA GLY A 194 3.61 -24.30 -29.57
C GLY A 194 3.90 -23.13 -30.52
N GLY A 195 3.25 -21.97 -30.36
CA GLY A 195 3.43 -20.79 -31.20
C GLY A 195 3.56 -19.49 -30.39
N LEU A 196 4.26 -18.49 -30.94
CA LEU A 196 4.38 -17.14 -30.37
C LEU A 196 3.03 -16.40 -30.32
#